data_AF-A0A401G3N8-F1
#
_entry.id   AF-A0A401G3N8-F1
#
_cell.length_a   1.000
_cell.length_b   1.000
_cell.length_c   1.000
_cell.angle_alpha   90.00
_cell.angle_beta   90.00
_cell.angle_gamma   90.00
#
_symmetry.space_group_name_H-M   'P 1'
#
loop_
_entity.id
_entity.type
_entity.pdbx_description
1 polymer ?
#
loop_
_entity_poly.entity_id
_entity_poly.type
_entity_poly.pdbx_seq_one_letter_code
_entity_poly.pdbx_strand_id
1 'polypeptide(L)'
;MIISEQMYSGNPHHGSLNPLTAKPFRTILLTGLLCLLLLPVSAWGEYTRVYEGEGNPLEGINVGIFSAPTFGDIDRDGDADLLIGTSTGTIYYFENTGSAESATFTERTDGDNPFASISGDTHISPVLVDINGNGDIDTLVTGNSAGTLRYFEITESSGTIEVNPGTVNPFEGITVEFYSAPAFADIDGDGDQDLFVGKYGSYIDYYKNAGTSAAPSYPTTPTQQIKADAFNNEYRLKPAFSKIDKDDEKIDMIIGNDNGSIFYFQNTSVDNSSVQFEKRIQSSDNPFNSFSGLTFGAPAFVDINGDGDEDIFIGMNTGNIAFIRNGVDTCGKGDVDCSGTVDLADAILALRVLVDATTDDENGNIQVNLSDVNGDGSIGLEEVIYILRDIATN
;
A
#
# COMPACT_ATOMS: atom_id res chain seq x y z
N MET A 1 27.93 58.27 11.75
CA MET A 1 28.78 59.14 12.59
C MET A 1 28.03 60.45 12.80
N ILE A 2 27.76 60.82 14.07
CA ILE A 2 27.17 62.09 14.58
C ILE A 2 25.64 62.19 14.34
N ILE A 3 24.73 61.93 15.29
CA ILE A 3 24.40 62.58 16.60
C ILE A 3 23.93 64.05 16.46
N SER A 4 22.66 64.33 16.74
CA SER A 4 22.19 65.35 17.72
C SER A 4 20.65 65.42 17.70
N GLU A 5 19.96 65.12 18.80
CA GLU A 5 19.36 66.09 19.76
C GLU A 5 17.90 66.43 19.40
N GLN A 6 16.93 66.64 20.30
CA GLN A 6 16.91 66.72 21.76
C GLN A 6 15.45 66.52 22.25
N MET A 7 15.31 66.01 23.48
CA MET A 7 14.06 65.92 24.24
C MET A 7 13.60 67.26 24.82
N TYR A 8 12.34 67.36 25.25
CA TYR A 8 11.85 67.86 26.57
C TYR A 8 10.29 67.87 26.54
N SER A 9 9.55 66.97 27.20
CA SER A 9 9.13 66.90 28.63
C SER A 9 7.71 67.44 28.89
N GLY A 10 6.89 66.71 29.68
CA GLY A 10 5.82 67.30 30.51
C GLY A 10 4.40 66.71 30.36
N ASN A 11 3.99 65.87 31.31
CA ASN A 11 2.59 65.50 31.66
C ASN A 11 2.02 66.58 32.66
N PRO A 12 0.77 66.57 33.22
CA PRO A 12 -0.43 65.70 33.04
C PRO A 12 -1.83 66.41 33.13
N HIS A 13 -2.91 65.60 33.06
CA HIS A 13 -4.24 65.70 33.73
C HIS A 13 -5.46 66.50 33.16
N HIS A 14 -6.61 65.79 33.26
CA HIS A 14 -8.04 66.18 33.42
C HIS A 14 -8.92 66.55 32.21
N GLY A 15 -10.07 65.86 32.12
CA GLY A 15 -11.34 66.47 31.67
C GLY A 15 -12.13 65.71 30.59
N SER A 16 -13.22 65.07 30.99
CA SER A 16 -14.25 64.40 30.16
C SER A 16 -14.98 65.32 29.17
N LEU A 17 -15.50 64.77 28.05
CA LEU A 17 -16.92 64.79 27.62
C LEU A 17 -17.13 64.10 26.24
N ASN A 18 -18.21 63.31 26.15
CA ASN A 18 -18.76 62.46 25.06
C ASN A 18 -19.21 63.20 23.77
N PRO A 19 -19.89 62.58 22.77
CA PRO A 19 -19.51 61.45 21.90
C PRO A 19 -19.85 61.69 20.39
N LEU A 20 -19.44 60.74 19.53
CA LEU A 20 -20.04 60.35 18.21
C LEU A 20 -20.31 61.43 17.13
N THR A 21 -19.47 61.46 16.08
CA THR A 21 -19.91 61.68 14.69
C THR A 21 -19.09 60.83 13.72
N ALA A 22 -19.77 60.32 12.69
CA ALA A 22 -19.35 59.21 11.85
C ALA A 22 -18.64 59.61 10.54
N LYS A 23 -17.96 58.59 9.95
CA LYS A 23 -17.49 58.37 8.56
C LYS A 23 -16.03 58.78 8.24
N PRO A 24 -15.37 58.16 7.23
CA PRO A 24 -15.50 56.79 6.67
C PRO A 24 -14.14 56.06 6.58
N PHE A 25 -14.12 54.74 6.77
CA PHE A 25 -12.96 53.92 6.40
C PHE A 25 -12.97 53.66 4.89
N ARG A 26 -11.94 54.18 4.20
CA ARG A 26 -11.58 53.80 2.83
C ARG A 26 -10.32 52.95 2.89
N THR A 27 -10.36 51.84 2.16
CA THR A 27 -9.21 51.16 1.53
C THR A 27 -8.35 50.26 2.42
N ILE A 28 -8.75 48.99 2.55
CA ILE A 28 -7.85 47.84 2.44
C ILE A 28 -8.61 46.76 1.65
N LEU A 29 -8.36 46.68 0.35
CA LEU A 29 -8.78 45.58 -0.52
C LEU A 29 -7.56 45.26 -1.40
N LEU A 30 -7.31 43.96 -1.60
CA LEU A 30 -6.15 43.32 -2.25
C LEU A 30 -4.89 43.10 -1.38
N THR A 31 -4.98 42.18 -0.42
CA THR A 31 -3.86 41.26 -0.08
C THR A 31 -4.33 39.91 0.52
N GLY A 32 -5.63 39.58 0.48
CA GLY A 32 -6.19 38.45 1.24
C GLY A 32 -6.88 37.35 0.44
N LEU A 33 -6.76 37.31 -0.90
CA LEU A 33 -7.50 36.34 -1.72
C LEU A 33 -6.72 35.80 -2.92
N LEU A 34 -5.40 35.64 -2.78
CA LEU A 34 -4.56 35.00 -3.81
C LEU A 34 -3.47 34.12 -3.19
N CYS A 35 -3.79 33.45 -2.07
CA CYS A 35 -2.88 32.47 -1.46
C CYS A 35 -3.59 31.16 -1.07
N LEU A 36 -4.80 30.92 -1.58
CA LEU A 36 -5.60 29.73 -1.29
C LEU A 36 -5.87 28.88 -2.56
N LEU A 37 -5.08 29.07 -3.62
CA LEU A 37 -5.21 28.35 -4.90
C LEU A 37 -3.93 27.57 -5.29
N LEU A 38 -2.99 27.37 -4.36
CA LEU A 38 -1.78 26.57 -4.56
C LEU A 38 -1.38 25.85 -3.26
N LEU A 39 -2.36 25.36 -2.49
CA LEU A 39 -2.03 24.20 -1.65
C LEU A 39 -1.97 23.03 -2.65
N PRO A 40 -0.86 22.28 -2.72
CA PRO A 40 -0.88 21.04 -3.48
C PRO A 40 -2.03 20.22 -2.90
N VAL A 41 -3.03 19.93 -3.73
CA VAL A 41 -3.86 18.74 -3.53
C VAL A 41 -2.85 17.62 -3.29
N SER A 42 -2.98 16.88 -2.19
CA SER A 42 -2.09 15.77 -1.85
C SER A 42 -1.98 14.87 -3.08
N ALA A 43 -0.83 14.86 -3.73
CA ALA A 43 -0.56 14.00 -4.89
C ALA A 43 -0.23 12.56 -4.44
N TRP A 44 -0.28 12.29 -3.13
CA TRP A 44 0.06 11.02 -2.52
C TRP A 44 -1.09 10.00 -2.68
N GLY A 45 -0.76 8.71 -2.83
CA GLY A 45 -1.65 7.67 -2.33
C GLY A 45 -1.90 7.90 -0.84
N GLU A 46 -3.16 7.99 -0.42
CA GLU A 46 -3.50 8.23 0.99
C GLU A 46 -3.41 6.92 1.77
N TYR A 47 -2.20 6.54 2.19
CA TYR A 47 -2.00 5.42 3.11
C TYR A 47 -2.28 5.90 4.55
N THR A 48 -3.49 5.68 5.03
CA THR A 48 -3.99 6.38 6.23
C THR A 48 -3.84 5.59 7.52
N ARG A 49 -3.88 4.24 7.48
CA ARG A 49 -3.94 3.42 8.69
C ARG A 49 -3.45 1.98 8.50
N VAL A 50 -2.88 1.40 9.57
CA VAL A 50 -2.57 -0.04 9.67
C VAL A 50 -3.69 -0.76 10.44
N TYR A 51 -4.18 -1.87 9.89
CA TYR A 51 -5.20 -2.75 10.47
C TYR A 51 -4.58 -4.13 10.77
N GLU A 52 -4.61 -4.55 12.03
CA GLU A 52 -4.15 -5.88 12.48
C GLU A 52 -5.32 -6.78 12.97
N GLY A 53 -6.55 -6.26 12.92
CA GLY A 53 -7.78 -6.90 13.37
C GLY A 53 -8.97 -6.34 12.59
N GLU A 54 -10.05 -5.96 13.28
CA GLU A 54 -11.25 -5.35 12.67
C GLU A 54 -10.91 -4.31 11.57
N GLY A 55 -11.44 -4.54 10.36
CA GLY A 55 -11.13 -3.76 9.15
C GLY A 55 -10.03 -4.36 8.25
N ASN A 56 -9.35 -5.43 8.67
CA ASN A 56 -8.43 -6.20 7.84
C ASN A 56 -9.19 -7.38 7.18
N PRO A 57 -9.23 -7.49 5.83
CA PRO A 57 -9.92 -8.59 5.15
C PRO A 57 -9.28 -9.98 5.42
N LEU A 58 -8.08 -10.01 6.00
CA LEU A 58 -7.35 -11.21 6.41
C LEU A 58 -7.34 -11.40 7.93
N GLU A 59 -8.24 -10.75 8.67
CA GLU A 59 -8.36 -10.91 10.11
C GLU A 59 -8.51 -12.40 10.49
N GLY A 60 -7.74 -12.82 11.50
CA GLY A 60 -7.77 -14.20 12.00
C GLY A 60 -6.90 -15.19 11.22
N ILE A 61 -6.39 -14.84 10.04
CA ILE A 61 -5.39 -15.67 9.34
C ILE A 61 -4.07 -15.65 10.12
N ASN A 62 -3.58 -16.84 10.45
CA ASN A 62 -2.26 -17.05 11.03
C ASN A 62 -1.63 -18.32 10.45
N VAL A 63 -0.59 -18.14 9.65
CA VAL A 63 0.09 -19.24 8.95
C VAL A 63 1.37 -19.73 9.65
N GLY A 64 1.57 -19.35 10.92
CA GLY A 64 2.72 -19.76 11.72
C GLY A 64 3.78 -18.67 11.85
N ILE A 65 4.96 -18.82 11.23
CA ILE A 65 6.06 -17.87 11.41
C ILE A 65 6.64 -17.39 10.09
N PHE A 66 6.87 -16.08 10.02
CA PHE A 66 7.39 -15.35 8.86
C PHE A 66 6.50 -15.50 7.63
N SER A 67 5.27 -14.96 7.69
CA SER A 67 4.39 -14.90 6.53
C SER A 67 5.00 -14.00 5.43
N ALA A 68 4.78 -14.40 4.19
CA ALA A 68 5.18 -13.69 2.98
C ALA A 68 4.00 -13.75 1.99
N PRO A 69 3.06 -12.79 2.07
CA PRO A 69 1.90 -12.76 1.19
C PRO A 69 2.31 -12.37 -0.24
N THR A 70 1.53 -12.84 -1.21
CA THR A 70 1.50 -12.36 -2.60
C THR A 70 0.09 -12.60 -3.13
N PHE A 71 -0.38 -11.74 -4.02
CA PHE A 71 -1.72 -11.79 -4.57
C PHE A 71 -1.68 -11.99 -6.08
N GLY A 72 -2.77 -12.54 -6.61
CA GLY A 72 -2.96 -12.70 -8.05
C GLY A 72 -4.19 -13.54 -8.37
N ASP A 73 -4.76 -13.38 -9.54
CA ASP A 73 -5.87 -14.20 -10.04
C ASP A 73 -5.35 -15.60 -10.46
N ILE A 74 -5.44 -16.58 -9.56
CA ILE A 74 -4.86 -17.93 -9.75
C ILE A 74 -5.86 -18.87 -10.43
N ASP A 75 -7.15 -18.73 -10.13
CA ASP A 75 -8.22 -19.55 -10.71
C ASP A 75 -8.92 -18.91 -11.92
N ARG A 76 -8.50 -17.70 -12.30
CA ARG A 76 -8.89 -16.96 -13.52
C ARG A 76 -10.34 -16.51 -13.51
N ASP A 77 -10.87 -16.19 -12.34
CA ASP A 77 -12.24 -15.70 -12.18
C ASP A 77 -12.36 -14.17 -12.13
N GLY A 78 -11.22 -13.47 -12.13
CA GLY A 78 -11.11 -12.02 -12.21
C GLY A 78 -10.96 -11.32 -10.86
N ASP A 79 -10.76 -12.05 -9.78
CA ASP A 79 -10.40 -11.48 -8.48
C ASP A 79 -9.05 -11.98 -7.95
N ALA A 80 -8.52 -11.30 -6.93
CA ALA A 80 -7.18 -11.57 -6.43
C ALA A 80 -7.18 -12.63 -5.32
N ASP A 81 -6.64 -13.80 -5.64
CA ASP A 81 -6.32 -14.84 -4.66
C ASP A 81 -5.07 -14.50 -3.83
N LEU A 82 -4.90 -15.19 -2.70
CA LEU A 82 -3.79 -15.00 -1.77
C LEU A 82 -2.93 -16.26 -1.61
N LEU A 83 -1.63 -16.14 -1.89
CA LEU A 83 -0.62 -17.10 -1.46
C LEU A 83 0.21 -16.54 -0.31
N ILE A 84 0.50 -17.38 0.68
CA ILE A 84 1.36 -17.03 1.80
C ILE A 84 2.47 -18.06 1.95
N GLY A 85 3.71 -17.64 1.66
CA GLY A 85 4.89 -18.43 1.98
C GLY A 85 5.30 -18.27 3.44
N THR A 86 5.95 -19.29 4.00
CA THR A 86 6.40 -19.27 5.40
C THR A 86 7.86 -19.69 5.56
N SER A 87 8.40 -19.46 6.76
CA SER A 87 9.73 -19.97 7.13
C SER A 87 9.84 -21.50 7.15
N THR A 88 8.75 -22.23 7.34
CA THR A 88 8.75 -23.71 7.28
C THR A 88 8.82 -24.24 5.86
N GLY A 89 8.66 -23.37 4.85
CA GLY A 89 8.60 -23.76 3.44
C GLY A 89 7.21 -24.24 3.01
N THR A 90 6.19 -23.98 3.82
CA THR A 90 4.79 -24.21 3.43
C THR A 90 4.29 -23.02 2.62
N ILE A 91 3.52 -23.29 1.57
CA ILE A 91 2.74 -22.28 0.84
C ILE A 91 1.27 -22.53 1.18
N TYR A 92 0.65 -21.55 1.83
CA TYR A 92 -0.79 -21.54 2.07
C TYR A 92 -1.48 -20.86 0.90
N TYR A 93 -2.64 -21.39 0.51
CA TYR A 93 -3.49 -20.85 -0.54
C TYR A 93 -4.85 -20.52 0.03
N PHE A 94 -5.24 -19.26 -0.14
CA PHE A 94 -6.57 -18.76 0.18
C PHE A 94 -7.20 -18.26 -1.11
N GLU A 95 -8.27 -18.92 -1.51
CA GLU A 95 -9.08 -18.49 -2.64
C GLU A 95 -9.97 -17.34 -2.20
N ASN A 96 -10.02 -16.29 -2.98
CA ASN A 96 -11.02 -15.25 -2.80
C ASN A 96 -12.35 -15.74 -3.37
N THR A 97 -13.20 -16.20 -2.46
CA THR A 97 -14.56 -16.67 -2.77
C THR A 97 -15.60 -15.54 -2.77
N GLY A 98 -15.14 -14.29 -2.64
CA GLY A 98 -15.95 -13.09 -2.57
C GLY A 98 -16.19 -12.48 -3.95
N SER A 99 -15.98 -11.18 -4.07
CA SER A 99 -15.86 -10.50 -5.36
C SER A 99 -14.60 -9.65 -5.37
N ALA A 100 -14.22 -9.14 -6.55
CA ALA A 100 -13.14 -8.16 -6.70
C ALA A 100 -13.35 -6.87 -5.88
N GLU A 101 -14.60 -6.55 -5.52
CA GLU A 101 -14.98 -5.35 -4.75
C GLU A 101 -15.12 -5.64 -3.24
N SER A 102 -15.23 -6.92 -2.87
CA SER A 102 -15.45 -7.38 -1.50
C SER A 102 -14.84 -8.76 -1.30
N ALA A 103 -13.53 -8.79 -1.08
CA ALA A 103 -12.78 -10.03 -0.97
C ALA A 103 -13.19 -10.86 0.27
N THR A 104 -13.35 -12.16 0.09
CA THR A 104 -13.61 -13.13 1.17
C THR A 104 -12.74 -14.36 0.97
N PHE A 105 -11.74 -14.52 1.84
CA PHE A 105 -10.72 -15.55 1.69
C PHE A 105 -11.09 -16.88 2.36
N THR A 106 -11.08 -17.96 1.59
CA THR A 106 -11.27 -19.34 2.05
C THR A 106 -9.99 -20.15 1.85
N GLU A 107 -9.44 -20.70 2.93
CA GLU A 107 -8.25 -21.56 2.84
C GLU A 107 -8.55 -22.85 2.08
N ARG A 108 -7.79 -23.12 1.02
CA ARG A 108 -7.75 -24.42 0.35
C ARG A 108 -6.67 -25.26 1.03
N THR A 109 -7.07 -26.43 1.55
CA THR A 109 -6.21 -27.27 2.41
C THR A 109 -5.92 -28.63 1.78
N ASP A 110 -4.86 -29.28 2.25
CA ASP A 110 -4.50 -30.65 1.87
C ASP A 110 -4.50 -30.88 0.34
N GLY A 111 -5.38 -31.78 -0.14
CA GLY A 111 -5.47 -32.15 -1.55
C GLY A 111 -6.09 -31.08 -2.44
N ASP A 112 -6.74 -30.07 -1.84
CA ASP A 112 -7.35 -28.95 -2.56
C ASP A 112 -6.37 -27.77 -2.70
N ASN A 113 -5.20 -27.82 -2.04
CA ASN A 113 -4.13 -26.84 -2.23
C ASN A 113 -3.20 -27.30 -3.37
N PRO A 114 -3.24 -26.66 -4.55
CA PRO A 114 -2.43 -27.07 -5.70
C PRO A 114 -0.92 -26.81 -5.49
N PHE A 115 -0.57 -25.97 -4.52
CA PHE A 115 0.81 -25.64 -4.15
C PHE A 115 1.40 -26.57 -3.09
N ALA A 116 0.61 -27.49 -2.49
CA ALA A 116 1.06 -28.37 -1.40
C ALA A 116 2.21 -29.31 -1.79
N SER A 117 2.41 -29.56 -3.09
CA SER A 117 3.52 -30.37 -3.60
C SER A 117 4.86 -29.63 -3.58
N ILE A 118 4.85 -28.30 -3.54
CA ILE A 118 6.04 -27.46 -3.46
C ILE A 118 6.61 -27.57 -2.05
N SER A 119 7.68 -28.34 -1.93
CA SER A 119 8.33 -28.66 -0.67
C SER A 119 9.84 -28.72 -0.83
N GLY A 120 10.54 -28.91 0.30
CA GLY A 120 12.00 -29.09 0.35
C GLY A 120 12.81 -27.82 0.63
N ASP A 121 12.14 -26.67 0.74
CA ASP A 121 12.75 -25.37 1.04
C ASP A 121 12.32 -24.84 2.41
N THR A 122 12.92 -23.74 2.82
CA THR A 122 12.52 -22.96 4.00
C THR A 122 12.59 -21.47 3.65
N HIS A 123 11.82 -20.65 4.35
CA HIS A 123 11.76 -19.20 4.12
C HIS A 123 11.33 -18.85 2.70
N ILE A 124 10.24 -19.47 2.27
CA ILE A 124 9.66 -19.23 0.95
C ILE A 124 9.07 -17.82 0.93
N SER A 125 9.51 -17.02 -0.06
CA SER A 125 8.89 -15.76 -0.43
C SER A 125 8.37 -15.92 -1.86
N PRO A 126 7.10 -16.30 -2.02
CA PRO A 126 6.50 -16.54 -3.32
C PRO A 126 6.21 -15.21 -4.00
N VAL A 127 6.30 -15.18 -5.32
CA VAL A 127 5.77 -14.10 -6.15
C VAL A 127 5.00 -14.71 -7.30
N LEU A 128 3.78 -14.23 -7.48
CA LEU A 128 2.95 -14.48 -8.64
C LEU A 128 3.26 -13.41 -9.70
N VAL A 129 3.57 -13.85 -10.91
CA VAL A 129 3.92 -12.93 -12.02
C VAL A 129 3.50 -13.53 -13.36
N ASP A 130 2.91 -12.71 -14.22
CA ASP A 130 2.86 -12.99 -15.66
C ASP A 130 4.23 -12.66 -16.26
N ILE A 131 5.13 -13.65 -16.26
CA ILE A 131 6.50 -13.44 -16.74
C ILE A 131 6.58 -13.43 -18.27
N ASN A 132 5.57 -13.99 -18.97
CA ASN A 132 5.62 -14.16 -20.43
C ASN A 132 4.75 -13.12 -21.18
N GLY A 133 4.01 -12.29 -20.45
CA GLY A 133 3.22 -11.19 -20.97
C GLY A 133 1.99 -11.64 -21.76
N ASN A 134 1.43 -12.83 -21.48
CA ASN A 134 0.23 -13.32 -22.15
C ASN A 134 -1.08 -12.90 -21.46
N GLY A 135 -1.00 -12.22 -20.32
CA GLY A 135 -2.13 -11.73 -19.54
C GLY A 135 -2.62 -12.69 -18.45
N ASP A 136 -2.05 -13.89 -18.33
CA ASP A 136 -2.36 -14.85 -17.28
C ASP A 136 -1.20 -14.91 -16.27
N ILE A 137 -1.51 -15.05 -14.98
CA ILE A 137 -0.48 -15.35 -13.97
C ILE A 137 -0.03 -16.79 -14.19
N ASP A 138 1.08 -16.91 -14.92
CA ASP A 138 1.60 -18.20 -15.31
C ASP A 138 2.73 -18.68 -14.40
N THR A 139 3.28 -17.82 -13.55
CA THR A 139 4.53 -18.12 -12.85
C THR A 139 4.47 -17.88 -11.35
N LEU A 140 4.83 -18.93 -10.61
CA LEU A 140 5.27 -18.81 -9.22
C LEU A 140 6.80 -18.85 -9.16
N VAL A 141 7.40 -17.78 -8.65
CA VAL A 141 8.82 -17.75 -8.29
C VAL A 141 8.97 -17.83 -6.79
N THR A 142 9.64 -18.86 -6.28
CA THR A 142 9.95 -18.96 -4.86
C THR A 142 11.43 -18.68 -4.63
N GLY A 143 11.72 -17.70 -3.78
CA GLY A 143 13.04 -17.62 -3.15
C GLY A 143 13.11 -18.50 -1.90
N ASN A 144 14.29 -19.06 -1.59
CA ASN A 144 14.51 -19.92 -0.43
C ASN A 144 15.72 -19.46 0.42
N SER A 145 15.91 -20.12 1.57
CA SER A 145 17.06 -19.87 2.46
C SER A 145 18.42 -20.20 1.84
N ALA A 146 18.47 -21.04 0.79
CA ALA A 146 19.68 -21.33 0.01
C ALA A 146 19.99 -20.26 -1.06
N GLY A 147 19.14 -19.22 -1.18
CA GLY A 147 19.33 -18.11 -2.10
C GLY A 147 19.13 -18.48 -3.57
N THR A 148 18.45 -19.58 -3.88
CA THR A 148 18.11 -19.97 -5.27
C THR A 148 16.67 -19.61 -5.59
N LEU A 149 16.40 -19.34 -6.87
CA LEU A 149 15.05 -19.12 -7.37
C LEU A 149 14.52 -20.39 -8.03
N ARG A 150 13.32 -20.83 -7.62
CA ARG A 150 12.58 -21.91 -8.29
C ARG A 150 11.45 -21.32 -9.11
N TYR A 151 11.17 -21.97 -10.23
CA TYR A 151 10.20 -21.55 -11.22
C TYR A 151 9.14 -22.63 -11.41
N PHE A 152 7.88 -22.25 -11.30
CA PHE A 152 6.74 -23.12 -11.54
C PHE A 152 5.76 -22.46 -12.48
N GLU A 153 5.23 -23.25 -13.41
CA GLU A 153 4.13 -22.87 -14.29
C GLU A 153 2.80 -23.17 -13.58
N ILE A 154 1.91 -22.18 -13.54
CA ILE A 154 0.53 -22.29 -13.05
C ILE A 154 -0.39 -22.36 -14.26
N THR A 155 -1.22 -23.39 -14.33
CA THR A 155 -2.22 -23.52 -15.40
C THR A 155 -3.58 -23.83 -14.81
N GLU A 156 -4.60 -23.20 -15.35
CA GLU A 156 -6.01 -23.48 -15.04
C GLU A 156 -6.63 -24.25 -16.22
N SER A 157 -7.32 -25.34 -15.93
CA SER A 157 -8.19 -25.98 -16.90
C SER A 157 -9.48 -26.54 -16.28
N SER A 158 -10.60 -25.90 -16.63
CA SER A 158 -11.96 -26.35 -16.27
C SER A 158 -12.25 -26.39 -14.76
N GLY A 159 -11.81 -25.36 -14.04
CA GLY A 159 -11.88 -25.20 -12.59
C GLY A 159 -10.81 -26.00 -11.84
N THR A 160 -9.69 -26.33 -12.47
CA THR A 160 -8.60 -27.10 -11.84
C THR A 160 -7.27 -26.40 -12.07
N ILE A 161 -6.66 -25.96 -10.96
CA ILE A 161 -5.33 -25.37 -10.94
C ILE A 161 -4.29 -26.49 -10.87
N GLU A 162 -3.35 -26.49 -11.81
CA GLU A 162 -2.16 -27.33 -11.80
C GLU A 162 -0.91 -26.46 -11.64
N VAL A 163 0.02 -26.90 -10.78
CA VAL A 163 1.29 -26.21 -10.53
C VAL A 163 2.42 -27.18 -10.80
N ASN A 164 3.21 -26.91 -11.84
CA ASN A 164 4.25 -27.81 -12.32
C ASN A 164 5.60 -27.09 -12.37
N PRO A 165 6.73 -27.78 -12.11
CA PRO A 165 8.05 -27.20 -12.37
C PRO A 165 8.14 -26.79 -13.83
N GLY A 166 8.51 -25.53 -14.08
CA GLY A 166 8.51 -25.04 -15.44
C GLY A 166 9.58 -25.70 -16.30
N THR A 167 9.30 -25.80 -17.60
CA THR A 167 10.14 -26.61 -18.51
C THR A 167 11.48 -25.94 -18.84
N VAL A 168 11.56 -24.62 -18.71
CA VAL A 168 12.76 -23.81 -18.85
C VAL A 168 12.76 -22.77 -17.73
N ASN A 169 13.73 -22.85 -16.80
CA ASN A 169 13.87 -21.87 -15.72
C ASN A 169 14.69 -20.66 -16.21
N PRO A 170 14.10 -19.46 -16.40
CA PRO A 170 14.84 -18.27 -16.86
C PRO A 170 15.82 -17.74 -15.80
N PHE A 171 15.74 -18.24 -14.57
CA PHE A 171 16.59 -17.86 -13.44
C PHE A 171 17.73 -18.86 -13.18
N GLU A 172 17.91 -19.85 -14.06
CA GLU A 172 18.93 -20.89 -13.89
C GLU A 172 20.33 -20.26 -13.72
N GLY A 173 21.01 -20.62 -12.63
CA GLY A 173 22.34 -20.11 -12.28
C GLY A 173 22.36 -18.78 -11.50
N ILE A 174 21.20 -18.14 -11.26
CA ILE A 174 21.11 -17.02 -10.31
C ILE A 174 21.12 -17.57 -8.88
N THR A 175 22.04 -17.06 -8.07
CA THR A 175 22.07 -17.31 -6.63
C THR A 175 22.48 -16.04 -5.88
N VAL A 176 21.77 -15.75 -4.80
CA VAL A 176 21.99 -14.57 -3.95
C VAL A 176 22.47 -14.93 -2.54
N GLU A 177 23.13 -16.08 -2.42
CA GLU A 177 23.67 -16.69 -1.20
C GLU A 177 22.61 -17.18 -0.21
N PHE A 178 21.87 -16.28 0.44
CA PHE A 178 20.92 -16.66 1.49
C PHE A 178 19.63 -15.82 1.47
N TYR A 179 18.51 -16.52 1.65
CA TYR A 179 17.18 -15.95 1.82
C TYR A 179 16.74 -15.05 0.67
N SER A 180 16.76 -15.57 -0.56
CA SER A 180 16.20 -14.87 -1.71
C SER A 180 14.74 -14.53 -1.48
N ALA A 181 14.36 -13.30 -1.78
CA ALA A 181 13.00 -12.80 -1.87
C ALA A 181 12.86 -12.08 -3.21
N PRO A 182 12.40 -12.77 -4.27
CA PRO A 182 12.22 -12.15 -5.57
C PRO A 182 11.10 -11.10 -5.52
N ALA A 183 11.14 -10.18 -6.47
CA ALA A 183 10.09 -9.24 -6.83
C ALA A 183 10.31 -8.82 -8.29
N PHE A 184 9.25 -8.40 -8.96
CA PHE A 184 9.28 -8.02 -10.37
C PHE A 184 8.71 -6.63 -10.57
N ALA A 185 9.25 -5.91 -11.54
CA ALA A 185 8.71 -4.65 -12.04
C ALA A 185 9.28 -4.35 -13.43
N ASP A 186 8.48 -3.78 -14.32
CA ASP A 186 8.96 -3.11 -15.52
C ASP A 186 9.57 -1.74 -15.13
N ILE A 187 10.75 -1.78 -14.49
CA ILE A 187 11.34 -0.60 -13.84
C ILE A 187 11.82 0.46 -14.82
N ASP A 188 12.07 0.06 -16.07
CA ASP A 188 12.59 0.93 -17.11
C ASP A 188 11.59 1.19 -18.25
N GLY A 189 10.39 0.61 -18.17
CA GLY A 189 9.26 0.92 -19.04
C GLY A 189 9.43 0.39 -20.46
N ASP A 190 10.22 -0.68 -20.65
CA ASP A 190 10.40 -1.34 -21.95
C ASP A 190 9.36 -2.45 -22.21
N GLY A 191 8.46 -2.69 -21.25
CA GLY A 191 7.31 -3.57 -21.37
C GLY A 191 7.61 -5.02 -20.99
N ASP A 192 8.77 -5.30 -20.40
CA ASP A 192 9.10 -6.60 -19.84
C ASP A 192 9.43 -6.53 -18.33
N GLN A 193 9.33 -7.67 -17.66
CA GLN A 193 9.49 -7.72 -16.20
C GLN A 193 10.97 -7.87 -15.82
N ASP A 194 11.52 -6.88 -15.14
CA ASP A 194 12.83 -7.00 -14.52
C ASP A 194 12.77 -7.72 -13.17
N LEU A 195 13.86 -8.40 -12.81
CA LEU A 195 13.95 -9.17 -11.56
C LEU A 195 14.75 -8.39 -10.51
N PHE A 196 14.16 -8.28 -9.32
CA PHE A 196 14.80 -7.78 -8.12
C PHE A 196 14.83 -8.88 -7.08
N VAL A 197 15.99 -9.13 -6.48
CA VAL A 197 16.14 -10.17 -5.47
C VAL A 197 16.62 -9.54 -4.17
N GLY A 198 15.69 -9.44 -3.22
CA GLY A 198 16.03 -9.22 -1.82
C GLY A 198 16.74 -10.43 -1.25
N LYS A 199 17.65 -10.19 -0.32
CA LYS A 199 18.49 -11.23 0.29
C LYS A 199 18.90 -10.84 1.70
N TYR A 200 19.60 -11.74 2.39
CA TYR A 200 20.28 -11.37 3.62
C TYR A 200 21.42 -10.39 3.33
N GLY A 201 21.31 -9.17 3.86
CA GLY A 201 22.32 -8.12 3.72
C GLY A 201 21.71 -6.73 3.58
N SER A 202 22.42 -5.85 2.87
CA SER A 202 22.05 -4.43 2.70
C SER A 202 21.83 -4.03 1.24
N TYR A 203 21.74 -5.01 0.34
CA TYR A 203 21.58 -4.79 -1.10
C TYR A 203 20.43 -5.61 -1.65
N ILE A 204 19.71 -5.01 -2.59
CA ILE A 204 18.84 -5.73 -3.53
C ILE A 204 19.67 -5.97 -4.79
N ASP A 205 19.69 -7.21 -5.27
CA ASP A 205 20.30 -7.53 -6.56
C ASP A 205 19.29 -7.31 -7.68
N TYR A 206 19.58 -6.38 -8.59
CA TYR A 206 18.76 -6.08 -9.77
C TYR A 206 19.33 -6.79 -11.00
N TYR A 207 18.45 -7.49 -11.72
CA TYR A 207 18.74 -8.20 -12.95
C TYR A 207 17.80 -7.67 -14.03
N LYS A 208 18.37 -6.84 -14.92
CA LYS A 208 17.66 -6.43 -16.12
C LYS A 208 17.36 -7.66 -16.99
N ASN A 209 16.12 -7.80 -17.42
CA ASN A 209 15.73 -8.75 -18.45
C ASN A 209 16.41 -8.36 -19.77
N ALA A 210 17.23 -9.25 -20.28
CA ALA A 210 17.91 -9.07 -21.56
C ALA A 210 17.15 -9.70 -22.74
N GLY A 211 16.00 -10.31 -22.45
CA GLY A 211 15.14 -11.02 -23.40
C GLY A 211 14.03 -10.13 -23.94
N THR A 212 12.83 -10.69 -23.97
CA THR A 212 11.57 -9.99 -24.28
C THR A 212 10.53 -10.43 -23.26
N SER A 213 9.39 -9.74 -23.18
CA SER A 213 8.25 -10.20 -22.37
C SER A 213 7.90 -11.67 -22.65
N ALA A 214 7.78 -12.09 -23.90
CA ALA A 214 7.45 -13.48 -24.25
C ALA A 214 8.58 -14.52 -24.05
N ALA A 215 9.80 -14.08 -23.75
CA ALA A 215 10.98 -14.93 -23.65
C ALA A 215 12.01 -14.28 -22.71
N PRO A 216 11.72 -14.25 -21.39
CA PRO A 216 12.58 -13.59 -20.42
C PRO A 216 13.95 -14.26 -20.35
N SER A 217 15.00 -13.46 -20.17
CA SER A 217 16.38 -13.93 -20.10
C SER A 217 17.19 -13.06 -19.15
N TYR A 218 17.52 -13.58 -17.97
CA TYR A 218 18.27 -12.85 -16.96
C TYR A 218 19.76 -13.24 -16.94
N PRO A 219 20.68 -12.29 -16.70
CA PRO A 219 22.09 -12.62 -16.49
C PRO A 219 22.28 -13.37 -15.16
N THR A 220 23.32 -14.20 -15.07
CA THR A 220 23.64 -14.94 -13.82
C THR A 220 24.29 -14.07 -12.74
N THR A 221 24.60 -12.81 -13.05
CA THR A 221 25.16 -11.82 -12.12
C THR A 221 24.30 -10.56 -12.16
N PRO A 222 24.12 -9.86 -11.02
CA PRO A 222 23.30 -8.66 -10.99
C PRO A 222 23.78 -7.61 -11.99
N THR A 223 22.84 -7.02 -12.73
CA THR A 223 23.06 -5.81 -13.53
C THR A 223 23.49 -4.65 -12.64
N GLN A 224 22.84 -4.53 -11.47
CA GLN A 224 23.17 -3.54 -10.45
C GLN A 224 22.92 -4.11 -9.05
N GLN A 225 23.68 -3.64 -8.06
CA GLN A 225 23.31 -3.83 -6.65
C GLN A 225 22.78 -2.52 -6.10
N ILE A 226 21.50 -2.51 -5.73
CA ILE A 226 20.82 -1.34 -5.20
C ILE A 226 21.05 -1.32 -3.69
N LYS A 227 21.69 -0.27 -3.22
CA LYS A 227 22.01 -0.14 -1.80
C LYS A 227 20.76 0.29 -1.05
N ALA A 228 20.30 -0.57 -0.15
CA ALA A 228 19.24 -0.23 0.78
C ALA A 228 19.89 0.39 2.03
N ASP A 229 20.25 1.69 1.94
CA ASP A 229 20.99 2.49 2.94
C ASP A 229 20.42 2.47 4.39
N ALA A 230 19.31 1.78 4.61
CA ALA A 230 18.63 1.61 5.88
C ALA A 230 19.25 0.54 6.81
N PHE A 231 20.19 -0.29 6.33
CA PHE A 231 20.48 -1.58 6.98
C PHE A 231 21.94 -1.78 7.38
N ASN A 232 22.19 -2.04 8.67
CA ASN A 232 23.35 -2.84 9.08
C ASN A 232 23.19 -4.26 8.52
N ASN A 233 24.29 -4.91 8.13
CA ASN A 233 24.39 -6.12 7.27
C ASN A 233 23.67 -7.41 7.77
N GLU A 234 22.45 -7.36 8.29
CA GLU A 234 21.84 -8.46 9.07
C GLU A 234 20.34 -8.65 8.84
N TYR A 235 19.77 -8.14 7.74
CA TYR A 235 18.33 -8.28 7.47
C TYR A 235 18.06 -9.00 6.17
N ARG A 236 16.96 -9.77 6.13
CA ARG A 236 16.41 -10.30 4.89
C ARG A 236 15.51 -9.23 4.29
N LEU A 237 15.92 -8.71 3.14
CA LEU A 237 15.19 -7.64 2.47
C LEU A 237 14.09 -8.25 1.60
N LYS A 238 12.92 -7.64 1.64
CA LYS A 238 11.75 -8.04 0.83
C LYS A 238 11.25 -6.82 0.06
N PRO A 239 11.73 -6.60 -1.16
CA PRO A 239 11.27 -5.50 -1.99
C PRO A 239 9.85 -5.77 -2.49
N ALA A 240 9.05 -4.72 -2.61
CA ALA A 240 7.80 -4.70 -3.35
C ALA A 240 7.72 -3.36 -4.10
N PHE A 241 7.06 -3.37 -5.24
CA PHE A 241 7.06 -2.28 -6.21
C PHE A 241 5.63 -1.85 -6.53
N SER A 242 5.41 -0.55 -6.64
CA SER A 242 4.12 0.06 -6.98
C SER A 242 4.34 1.53 -7.35
N LYS A 243 3.34 2.19 -7.93
CA LYS A 243 3.33 3.65 -8.15
C LYS A 243 2.82 4.35 -6.88
N ILE A 244 3.73 4.67 -5.96
CA ILE A 244 3.35 5.04 -4.58
C ILE A 244 3.02 6.53 -4.47
N ASP A 245 3.87 7.41 -4.99
CA ASP A 245 3.69 8.85 -4.86
C ASP A 245 2.89 9.48 -6.01
N LYS A 246 2.52 8.69 -7.03
CA LYS A 246 1.73 9.03 -8.21
C LYS A 246 2.16 10.35 -8.89
N ASP A 247 3.40 10.82 -8.67
CA ASP A 247 3.83 12.15 -9.08
C ASP A 247 4.47 12.17 -10.47
N ASP A 248 5.11 11.07 -10.87
CA ASP A 248 5.88 10.98 -12.11
C ASP A 248 5.68 9.66 -12.90
N GLU A 249 4.63 8.90 -12.58
CA GLU A 249 4.26 7.60 -13.18
C GLU A 249 5.33 6.49 -13.05
N LYS A 250 6.41 6.74 -12.30
CA LYS A 250 7.43 5.72 -12.09
C LYS A 250 7.02 4.73 -11.01
N ILE A 251 7.58 3.54 -11.16
CA ILE A 251 7.47 2.49 -10.16
C ILE A 251 8.48 2.76 -9.05
N ASP A 252 7.98 2.95 -7.84
CA ASP A 252 8.74 3.09 -6.62
C ASP A 252 8.92 1.75 -5.91
N MET A 253 9.65 1.75 -4.79
CA MET A 253 9.92 0.56 -4.01
C MET A 253 9.64 0.77 -2.52
N ILE A 254 8.96 -0.18 -1.90
CA ILE A 254 9.06 -0.40 -0.45
C ILE A 254 9.90 -1.62 -0.16
N ILE A 255 10.71 -1.54 0.90
CA ILE A 255 11.49 -2.67 1.40
C ILE A 255 11.03 -2.99 2.80
N GLY A 256 10.48 -4.19 2.98
CA GLY A 256 10.27 -4.77 4.29
C GLY A 256 11.47 -5.61 4.76
N ASN A 257 11.52 -5.90 6.06
CA ASN A 257 12.61 -6.69 6.63
C ASN A 257 12.23 -7.49 7.89
N ASP A 258 13.21 -8.25 8.40
CA ASP A 258 13.10 -9.08 9.61
C ASP A 258 12.82 -8.33 10.91
N ASN A 259 13.15 -7.06 11.00
CA ASN A 259 12.86 -6.22 12.16
C ASN A 259 11.46 -5.59 12.07
N GLY A 260 10.73 -5.88 11.01
CA GLY A 260 9.40 -5.35 10.76
C GLY A 260 9.31 -3.92 10.33
N SER A 261 10.43 -3.30 9.97
CA SER A 261 10.36 -1.98 9.36
C SER A 261 10.05 -2.11 7.88
N ILE A 262 9.15 -1.26 7.37
CA ILE A 262 9.03 -0.96 5.95
C ILE A 262 9.70 0.38 5.65
N PHE A 263 10.36 0.48 4.50
CA PHE A 263 11.05 1.69 4.09
C PHE A 263 10.69 2.03 2.67
N TYR A 264 10.34 3.30 2.46
CA TYR A 264 10.01 3.84 1.15
C TYR A 264 11.24 4.39 0.43
N PHE A 265 11.35 4.03 -0.83
CA PHE A 265 12.38 4.43 -1.76
C PHE A 265 11.72 4.93 -3.04
N GLN A 266 11.85 6.24 -3.29
CA GLN A 266 11.34 6.85 -4.53
C GLN A 266 12.30 6.56 -5.68
N ASN A 267 11.75 6.25 -6.85
CA ASN A 267 12.51 6.06 -8.07
C ASN A 267 12.97 7.41 -8.65
N THR A 268 14.28 7.65 -8.56
CA THR A 268 14.91 8.90 -9.04
C THR A 268 15.68 8.70 -10.34
N SER A 269 15.45 7.58 -11.03
CA SER A 269 16.09 7.27 -12.31
C SER A 269 15.79 8.38 -13.32
N VAL A 270 16.85 8.86 -13.99
CA VAL A 270 16.76 9.91 -15.02
C VAL A 270 16.53 9.30 -16.40
N ASP A 271 17.04 8.08 -16.60
CA ASP A 271 16.91 7.28 -17.81
C ASP A 271 17.09 5.79 -17.46
N ASN A 272 16.95 4.92 -18.46
CA ASN A 272 17.02 3.47 -18.32
C ASN A 272 18.46 2.92 -18.22
N SER A 273 19.48 3.78 -18.11
CA SER A 273 20.88 3.33 -18.05
C SER A 273 21.32 2.88 -16.66
N SER A 274 20.65 3.37 -15.61
CA SER A 274 20.86 2.92 -14.24
C SER A 274 19.65 3.22 -13.36
N VAL A 275 19.21 2.20 -12.62
CA VAL A 275 18.11 2.33 -11.67
C VAL A 275 18.60 3.02 -10.41
N GLN A 276 17.95 4.12 -10.02
CA GLN A 276 18.31 4.91 -8.84
C GLN A 276 17.11 5.06 -7.91
N PHE A 277 17.35 4.84 -6.63
CA PHE A 277 16.36 4.94 -5.59
C PHE A 277 16.85 5.85 -4.46
N GLU A 278 16.01 6.78 -4.01
CA GLU A 278 16.28 7.63 -2.87
C GLU A 278 15.36 7.25 -1.71
N LYS A 279 15.96 6.92 -0.55
CA LYS A 279 15.18 6.62 0.65
C LYS A 279 14.49 7.88 1.16
N ARG A 280 13.16 7.85 1.24
CA ARG A 280 12.38 8.93 1.85
C ARG A 280 12.21 8.71 3.35
N ILE A 281 12.46 9.75 4.13
CA ILE A 281 12.46 9.67 5.61
C ILE A 281 11.72 10.83 6.28
N GLN A 282 11.36 11.88 5.54
CA GLN A 282 10.65 13.02 6.11
C GLN A 282 9.16 12.70 6.12
N SER A 283 8.44 13.08 7.16
CA SER A 283 6.98 12.83 7.21
C SER A 283 6.23 13.52 6.07
N SER A 284 6.81 14.57 5.47
CA SER A 284 6.24 15.25 4.30
C SER A 284 6.44 14.52 2.98
N ASP A 285 7.32 13.52 2.93
CA ASP A 285 7.67 12.79 1.71
C ASP A 285 7.64 11.26 1.84
N ASN A 286 7.14 10.75 2.95
CA ASN A 286 7.07 9.32 3.24
C ASN A 286 5.71 8.98 3.89
N PRO A 287 4.78 8.35 3.16
CA PRO A 287 3.46 8.01 3.68
C PRO A 287 3.51 6.90 4.76
N PHE A 288 4.65 6.20 4.89
CA PHE A 288 4.83 5.10 5.84
C PHE A 288 5.53 5.50 7.15
N ASN A 289 5.90 6.77 7.32
CA ASN A 289 6.69 7.22 8.48
C ASN A 289 5.92 7.13 9.82
N SER A 290 4.59 7.11 9.77
CA SER A 290 3.73 6.92 10.95
C SER A 290 3.61 5.45 11.38
N PHE A 291 3.98 4.51 10.51
CA PHE A 291 3.82 3.08 10.77
C PHE A 291 4.99 2.57 11.61
N SER A 292 4.67 2.07 12.81
CA SER A 292 5.63 1.55 13.77
C SER A 292 5.06 0.32 14.47
N GLY A 293 5.93 -0.51 15.04
CA GLY A 293 5.52 -1.68 15.83
C GLY A 293 5.35 -2.98 15.04
N LEU A 294 5.46 -2.93 13.71
CA LEU A 294 5.55 -4.11 12.86
C LEU A 294 6.84 -4.90 13.22
N THR A 295 6.73 -6.23 13.36
CA THR A 295 7.83 -7.12 13.79
C THR A 295 8.38 -8.04 12.68
N PHE A 296 7.82 -7.94 11.47
CA PHE A 296 8.40 -8.38 10.18
C PHE A 296 7.66 -7.67 9.04
N GLY A 297 8.37 -7.40 7.94
CA GLY A 297 7.80 -6.74 6.77
C GLY A 297 8.01 -7.60 5.52
N ALA A 298 6.98 -8.33 5.10
CA ALA A 298 6.88 -8.81 3.72
C ALA A 298 5.74 -8.06 3.03
N PRO A 299 6.03 -6.90 2.42
CA PRO A 299 5.00 -6.14 1.73
C PRO A 299 4.55 -6.84 0.46
N ALA A 300 3.26 -6.75 0.15
CA ALA A 300 2.64 -7.08 -1.12
C ALA A 300 1.61 -6.00 -1.44
N PHE A 301 1.61 -5.54 -2.70
CA PHE A 301 0.60 -4.62 -3.21
C PHE A 301 -0.51 -5.40 -3.91
N VAL A 302 -1.76 -4.93 -3.76
CA VAL A 302 -2.92 -5.43 -4.50
C VAL A 302 -4.04 -4.41 -4.39
N ASP A 303 -4.76 -4.16 -5.49
CA ASP A 303 -6.04 -3.47 -5.46
C ASP A 303 -7.13 -4.48 -5.00
N ILE A 304 -7.35 -4.59 -3.70
CA ILE A 304 -8.20 -5.64 -3.10
C ILE A 304 -9.71 -5.33 -3.18
N ASN A 305 -10.05 -4.06 -3.41
CA ASN A 305 -11.42 -3.55 -3.44
C ASN A 305 -11.83 -3.03 -4.84
N GLY A 306 -10.93 -3.11 -5.83
CA GLY A 306 -11.21 -2.75 -7.21
C GLY A 306 -11.36 -1.25 -7.45
N ASP A 307 -10.85 -0.40 -6.55
CA ASP A 307 -10.97 1.06 -6.65
C ASP A 307 -9.89 1.70 -7.56
N GLY A 308 -8.93 0.89 -8.02
CA GLY A 308 -7.82 1.29 -8.87
C GLY A 308 -6.57 1.74 -8.11
N ASP A 309 -6.61 1.76 -6.78
CA ASP A 309 -5.51 2.11 -5.90
C ASP A 309 -5.01 0.87 -5.15
N GLU A 310 -3.72 0.54 -5.30
CA GLU A 310 -3.19 -0.64 -4.62
C GLU A 310 -3.07 -0.43 -3.10
N ASP A 311 -3.65 -1.35 -2.34
CA ASP A 311 -3.45 -1.52 -0.91
C ASP A 311 -2.17 -2.29 -0.61
N ILE A 312 -1.73 -2.27 0.67
CA ILE A 312 -0.55 -3.01 1.11
C ILE A 312 -0.91 -4.03 2.17
N PHE A 313 -0.49 -5.26 1.95
CA PHE A 313 -0.46 -6.31 2.97
C PHE A 313 0.96 -6.59 3.41
N ILE A 314 1.17 -6.75 4.72
CA ILE A 314 2.48 -6.92 5.32
C ILE A 314 2.50 -8.23 6.11
N GLY A 315 3.21 -9.23 5.59
CA GLY A 315 3.47 -10.45 6.34
C GLY A 315 4.29 -10.18 7.60
N MET A 316 3.91 -10.81 8.71
CA MET A 316 4.52 -10.66 10.03
C MET A 316 5.32 -11.91 10.47
N ASN A 317 6.22 -11.75 11.45
CA ASN A 317 6.99 -12.87 12.01
C ASN A 317 6.10 -13.83 12.82
N THR A 318 4.97 -13.35 13.32
CA THR A 318 3.96 -14.13 14.05
C THR A 318 2.99 -14.88 13.14
N GLY A 319 3.16 -14.78 11.81
CA GLY A 319 2.32 -15.46 10.81
C GLY A 319 1.03 -14.73 10.48
N ASN A 320 0.68 -13.66 11.21
CA ASN A 320 -0.40 -12.75 10.86
C ASN A 320 -0.03 -11.89 9.64
N ILE A 321 -1.01 -11.18 9.09
CA ILE A 321 -0.84 -10.21 8.02
C ILE A 321 -1.37 -8.86 8.50
N ALA A 322 -0.57 -7.79 8.39
CA ALA A 322 -1.04 -6.42 8.57
C ALA A 322 -1.63 -5.92 7.25
N PHE A 323 -2.63 -5.05 7.34
CA PHE A 323 -3.23 -4.41 6.17
C PHE A 323 -3.04 -2.89 6.29
N ILE A 324 -2.65 -2.25 5.20
CA ILE A 324 -2.59 -0.79 5.06
C ILE A 324 -3.45 -0.45 3.85
N ARG A 325 -4.58 0.20 4.11
CA ARG A 325 -5.45 0.70 3.05
C ARG A 325 -4.86 1.95 2.42
N ASN A 326 -4.91 2.01 1.09
CA ASN A 326 -4.61 3.15 0.26
C ASN A 326 -5.92 3.81 -0.18
N GLY A 327 -5.92 5.14 -0.22
CA GLY A 327 -7.10 5.91 -0.58
C GLY A 327 -8.01 6.20 0.62
N VAL A 328 -8.84 7.23 0.43
CA VAL A 328 -10.07 7.38 1.20
C VAL A 328 -11.04 6.46 0.49
N ASP A 329 -11.63 5.48 1.18
CA ASP A 329 -12.73 4.72 0.61
C ASP A 329 -13.64 5.74 -0.08
N THR A 330 -13.98 5.53 -1.34
CA THR A 330 -15.20 6.14 -1.85
C THR A 330 -16.30 5.52 -1.00
N CYS A 331 -16.60 6.13 0.16
CA CYS A 331 -17.61 5.69 1.10
C CYS A 331 -18.82 5.29 0.25
N GLY A 332 -19.16 4.00 0.28
CA GLY A 332 -20.36 3.52 -0.40
C GLY A 332 -21.54 4.34 0.11
N LYS A 333 -22.62 4.44 -0.68
CA LYS A 333 -23.83 5.10 -0.18
C LYS A 333 -24.23 4.48 1.16
N GLY A 334 -24.32 5.30 2.21
CA GLY A 334 -24.68 4.85 3.56
C GLY A 334 -23.52 4.36 4.45
N ASP A 335 -22.31 4.16 3.93
CA ASP A 335 -21.14 3.90 4.75
C ASP A 335 -20.58 5.25 5.20
N VAL A 336 -20.72 5.58 6.49
CA VAL A 336 -20.51 6.92 7.05
C VAL A 336 -19.11 7.07 7.64
N ASP A 337 -18.54 6.00 8.17
CA ASP A 337 -17.15 5.96 8.65
C ASP A 337 -16.16 5.39 7.64
N CYS A 338 -16.60 5.07 6.42
CA CYS A 338 -15.77 4.47 5.37
C CYS A 338 -15.16 3.15 5.88
N SER A 339 -15.92 2.34 6.62
CA SER A 339 -15.46 1.03 7.09
C SER A 339 -15.45 -0.03 5.97
N GLY A 340 -16.10 0.25 4.85
CA GLY A 340 -16.33 -0.70 3.75
C GLY A 340 -17.59 -1.54 3.93
N THR A 341 -18.37 -1.31 4.98
CA THR A 341 -19.64 -2.00 5.25
C THR A 341 -20.70 -1.01 5.69
N VAL A 342 -21.96 -1.23 5.32
CA VAL A 342 -23.09 -0.43 5.84
C VAL A 342 -23.68 -1.12 7.06
N ASP A 343 -23.41 -0.62 8.25
CA ASP A 343 -23.73 -1.26 9.52
C ASP A 343 -24.36 -0.33 10.59
N LEU A 344 -24.57 -0.86 11.79
CA LEU A 344 -25.21 -0.10 12.86
C LEU A 344 -24.31 1.05 13.36
N ALA A 345 -22.99 0.96 13.24
CA ALA A 345 -22.06 2.03 13.56
C ALA A 345 -22.30 3.23 12.64
N ASP A 346 -22.54 3.01 11.35
CA ASP A 346 -22.91 4.06 10.40
C ASP A 346 -24.22 4.74 10.77
N ALA A 347 -25.23 3.96 11.15
CA ALA A 347 -26.52 4.51 11.58
C ALA A 347 -26.37 5.39 12.83
N ILE A 348 -25.51 4.97 13.76
CA ILE A 348 -25.20 5.72 14.98
C ILE A 348 -24.46 7.02 14.64
N LEU A 349 -23.49 6.97 13.73
CA LEU A 349 -22.74 8.14 13.29
C LEU A 349 -23.62 9.14 12.54
N ALA A 350 -24.43 8.67 11.60
CA ALA A 350 -25.41 9.51 10.90
C ALA A 350 -26.41 10.16 11.87
N LEU A 351 -26.86 9.43 12.90
CA LEU A 351 -27.71 9.98 13.95
C LEU A 351 -26.99 11.02 14.82
N ARG A 352 -25.69 10.87 15.10
CA ARG A 352 -24.88 11.86 15.82
C ARG A 352 -24.73 13.15 15.04
N VAL A 353 -24.47 13.05 13.73
CA VAL A 353 -24.42 14.19 12.80
C VAL A 353 -25.75 14.93 12.80
N LEU A 354 -26.88 14.21 12.71
CA LEU A 354 -28.23 14.78 12.72
C LEU A 354 -28.57 15.59 13.98
N VAL A 355 -28.06 15.19 15.14
CA VAL A 355 -28.38 15.84 16.43
C VAL A 355 -27.34 16.86 16.88
N ASP A 356 -26.40 17.24 16.00
CA ASP A 356 -25.32 18.19 16.27
C ASP A 356 -24.49 17.82 17.51
N ALA A 357 -24.44 16.52 17.84
CA ALA A 357 -23.64 15.99 18.93
C ALA A 357 -22.22 15.76 18.43
N THR A 358 -21.47 16.87 18.31
CA THR A 358 -20.04 16.94 17.96
C THR A 358 -19.67 16.20 16.67
N THR A 359 -19.37 16.98 15.63
CA THR A 359 -18.73 16.56 14.36
C THR A 359 -17.33 15.96 14.53
N ASP A 360 -16.87 15.85 15.77
CA ASP A 360 -15.53 15.49 16.13
C ASP A 360 -15.63 14.17 16.90
N ASP A 361 -15.71 13.05 16.18
CA ASP A 361 -14.93 11.94 16.68
C ASP A 361 -13.46 12.38 16.66
N GLU A 362 -12.66 11.93 17.61
CA GLU A 362 -11.30 12.46 17.82
C GLU A 362 -10.33 12.15 16.66
N ASN A 363 -10.84 11.61 15.54
CA ASN A 363 -10.11 11.12 14.37
C ASN A 363 -10.47 11.83 13.05
N GLY A 364 -11.63 12.51 12.94
CA GLY A 364 -12.02 13.26 11.73
C GLY A 364 -12.58 12.39 10.60
N ASN A 365 -13.26 11.29 10.92
CA ASN A 365 -13.59 10.23 9.96
C ASN A 365 -14.95 10.36 9.24
N ILE A 366 -15.75 11.41 9.46
CA ILE A 366 -17.09 11.52 8.86
C ILE A 366 -17.02 12.11 7.45
N GLN A 367 -17.26 11.29 6.41
CA GLN A 367 -17.22 11.73 5.01
C GLN A 367 -18.61 12.11 4.46
N VAL A 368 -19.06 13.32 4.81
CA VAL A 368 -20.42 13.85 4.51
C VAL A 368 -20.79 13.81 3.02
N ASN A 369 -19.85 14.09 2.11
CA ASN A 369 -20.14 14.21 0.67
C ASN A 369 -20.20 12.86 -0.08
N LEU A 370 -19.64 11.79 0.50
CA LEU A 370 -19.55 10.47 -0.12
C LEU A 370 -20.66 9.53 0.40
N SER A 371 -21.05 9.71 1.66
CA SER A 371 -22.15 8.98 2.32
C SER A 371 -23.55 9.47 1.91
N ASP A 372 -23.62 10.58 1.18
CA ASP A 372 -24.84 11.27 0.79
C ASP A 372 -25.65 10.43 -0.22
N VAL A 373 -26.80 9.93 0.24
CA VAL A 373 -27.63 9.02 -0.55
C VAL A 373 -28.44 9.80 -1.59
N ASN A 374 -28.85 11.03 -1.26
CA ASN A 374 -29.81 11.83 -2.01
C ASN A 374 -29.18 12.99 -2.82
N GLY A 375 -27.89 13.26 -2.63
CA GLY A 375 -27.12 14.28 -3.36
C GLY A 375 -27.33 15.72 -2.86
N ASP A 376 -27.83 15.91 -1.63
CA ASP A 376 -28.10 17.23 -1.05
C ASP A 376 -26.89 17.86 -0.32
N GLY A 377 -25.78 17.13 -0.22
CA GLY A 377 -24.53 17.53 0.42
C GLY A 377 -24.56 17.46 1.95
N SER A 378 -25.46 16.66 2.53
CA SER A 378 -25.58 16.49 3.98
C SER A 378 -25.96 15.06 4.38
N ILE A 379 -25.62 14.69 5.62
CA ILE A 379 -26.13 13.45 6.23
C ILE A 379 -27.42 13.78 6.98
N GLY A 380 -28.53 13.28 6.46
CA GLY A 380 -29.88 13.53 6.94
C GLY A 380 -30.62 12.26 7.38
N LEU A 381 -31.92 12.41 7.59
CA LEU A 381 -32.79 11.30 7.99
C LEU A 381 -32.93 10.26 6.87
N GLU A 382 -32.72 10.66 5.62
CA GLU A 382 -32.81 9.77 4.45
C GLU A 382 -31.64 8.80 4.41
N GLU A 383 -30.43 9.24 4.77
CA GLU A 383 -29.22 8.43 4.91
C GLU A 383 -29.40 7.42 6.05
N VAL A 384 -29.89 7.86 7.22
CA VAL A 384 -30.20 6.94 8.33
C VAL A 384 -31.22 5.87 7.92
N ILE A 385 -32.26 6.25 7.16
CA ILE A 385 -33.26 5.31 6.68
C ILE A 385 -32.66 4.33 5.66
N TYR A 386 -31.79 4.80 4.78
CA TYR A 386 -31.08 3.97 3.83
C TYR A 386 -30.24 2.92 4.56
N ILE A 387 -29.40 3.36 5.49
CA ILE A 387 -28.51 2.51 6.29
C ILE A 387 -29.31 1.45 7.05
N LEU A 388 -30.34 1.88 7.80
CA LEU A 388 -31.18 0.97 8.57
C LEU A 388 -31.98 -0.02 7.70
N ARG A 389 -32.29 0.34 6.45
CA ARG A 389 -32.92 -0.59 5.51
C ARG A 389 -31.93 -1.62 5.00
N ASP A 390 -30.74 -1.19 4.64
CA ASP A 390 -29.68 -2.05 4.14
C ASP A 390 -29.32 -3.13 5.18
N ILE A 391 -29.10 -2.70 6.43
CA ILE A 391 -28.88 -3.59 7.60
C ILE A 391 -30.04 -4.57 7.82
N ALA A 392 -31.27 -4.19 7.49
CA ALA A 392 -32.44 -5.03 7.72
C ALA A 392 -32.70 -6.03 6.59
N THR A 393 -32.04 -5.85 5.44
CA THR A 393 -32.19 -6.70 4.24
C THR A 393 -31.05 -7.67 4.03
N ASN A 394 -29.89 -7.40 4.65
CA ASN A 394 -28.76 -8.33 4.81
C ASN A 394 -28.90 -9.10 6.14
#